data_AF-A0A417YWM9-F1
#
_entry.id   AF-A0A417YWM9-F1
#
_cell.length_a   1.000
_cell.length_b   1.000
_cell.length_c   1.000
_cell.angle_alpha   90.00
_cell.angle_beta   90.00
_cell.angle_gamma   90.00
#
_symmetry.space_group_name_H-M   'P 1'
#
loop_
_entity.id
_entity.type
_entity.pdbx_description
1 polymer ?
#
loop_
_entity_poly.entity_id
_entity_poly.type
_entity_poly.pdbx_seq_one_letter_code
_entity_poly.pdbx_strand_id
1 'polypeptide(L)'
;MKIPNELDGAKVIQYTNNVPSNDYGIVLYEEESTKKEVKITGIAIAKYEDAEGFNLFSCDLNWQVIGDYFYFTLVEAINEACDGFGVKSNDWCLVDKQS
;
A
#
# COMPACT_ATOMS: atom_id res chain seq x y z
N MET A 1 -3.47 -3.16 16.38
CA MET A 1 -3.30 -2.42 15.11
C MET A 1 -4.65 -2.37 14.42
N LYS A 2 -5.06 -1.22 13.91
CA LYS A 2 -6.33 -1.12 13.15
C LYS A 2 -6.01 -1.42 11.69
N ILE A 3 -6.64 -2.46 11.16
CA ILE A 3 -6.52 -2.85 9.75
C ILE A 3 -7.29 -1.80 8.93
N PRO A 4 -6.70 -1.24 7.86
CA PRO A 4 -7.43 -0.32 7.01
C PRO A 4 -8.46 -1.10 6.20
N ASN A 5 -9.74 -0.80 6.39
CA ASN A 5 -10.80 -1.31 5.53
C ASN A 5 -10.91 -0.48 4.24
N GLU A 6 -10.39 0.75 4.28
CA GLU A 6 -10.42 1.72 3.21
C GLU A 6 -9.17 2.61 3.29
N LEU A 7 -8.62 2.99 2.14
CA LEU A 7 -7.52 3.93 1.97
C LEU A 7 -7.90 4.88 0.83
N ASP A 8 -7.85 6.19 1.07
CA ASP A 8 -8.22 7.25 0.11
C ASP A 8 -9.59 7.05 -0.57
N GLY A 9 -10.55 6.42 0.11
CA GLY A 9 -11.87 6.12 -0.46
C GLY A 9 -11.93 4.80 -1.25
N ALA A 10 -10.82 4.09 -1.42
CA ALA A 10 -10.77 2.77 -2.04
C ALA A 10 -10.84 1.66 -1.00
N LYS A 11 -11.69 0.66 -1.24
CA LYS A 11 -11.84 -0.50 -0.36
C LYS A 11 -10.61 -1.38 -0.42
N VAL A 12 -9.99 -1.65 0.72
CA VAL A 12 -8.80 -2.51 0.80
C VAL A 12 -9.19 -3.98 0.60
N ILE A 13 -8.43 -4.66 -0.25
CA ILE A 13 -8.61 -6.08 -0.58
C ILE A 13 -7.58 -6.92 0.17
N GLN A 14 -6.32 -6.50 0.11
CA GLN A 14 -5.20 -7.14 0.78
C GLN A 14 -4.14 -6.12 1.17
N TYR A 15 -3.37 -6.43 2.20
CA TYR A 15 -2.40 -5.51 2.77
C TYR A 15 -1.25 -6.28 3.42
N THR A 16 -0.09 -5.64 3.61
CA THR A 16 1.01 -6.18 4.40
C THR A 16 0.89 -5.75 5.86
N ASN A 17 1.44 -6.54 6.80
CA ASN A 17 1.51 -6.14 8.20
C ASN A 17 2.32 -4.85 8.32
N ASN A 18 1.68 -3.72 8.57
CA ASN A 18 2.36 -2.43 8.64
C ASN A 18 3.07 -2.24 9.98
N VAL A 19 4.37 -2.54 10.07
CA VAL A 19 5.16 -2.46 11.30
C VAL A 19 6.43 -1.64 11.11
N PRO A 20 7.01 -1.02 12.17
CA PRO A 20 8.16 -0.12 12.03
C PRO A 20 9.41 -0.78 11.44
N SER A 21 9.53 -2.11 11.60
CA SER A 21 10.65 -2.90 11.07
C SER A 21 10.58 -3.15 9.57
N ASN A 22 9.43 -2.94 8.92
CA ASN A 22 9.31 -3.08 7.48
C ASN A 22 10.10 -2.00 6.76
N ASP A 23 10.58 -2.32 5.57
CA ASP A 23 11.32 -1.40 4.72
C ASP A 23 10.99 -1.69 3.25
N TYR A 24 9.90 -1.09 2.79
CA TYR A 24 9.46 -1.18 1.40
C TYR A 24 9.97 0.00 0.56
N GLY A 25 10.84 0.84 1.11
CA GLY A 25 11.40 2.02 0.45
C GLY A 25 11.20 3.30 1.23
N ILE A 26 11.77 4.38 0.70
CA ILE A 26 11.74 5.72 1.30
C ILE A 26 11.38 6.73 0.21
N VAL A 27 10.48 7.65 0.53
CA VAL A 27 10.18 8.81 -0.31
C VAL A 27 10.83 10.04 0.32
N LEU A 28 11.58 10.78 -0.50
CA LEU A 28 12.24 12.02 -0.11
C LEU A 28 11.44 13.20 -0.66
N TYR A 29 10.86 13.99 0.25
CA TYR A 29 10.26 15.26 -0.10
C TYR A 29 11.31 16.35 0.08
N GLU A 30 11.67 17.01 -1.03
CA GLU A 30 12.52 18.19 -1.01
C GLU A 30 11.64 19.43 -1.12
N GLU A 31 11.52 20.16 -0.01
CA GLU A 31 11.01 21.53 0.00
C GLU A 31 12.18 22.50 0.09
N GLU A 32 11.98 23.76 -0.32
CA GLU A 32 13.04 24.77 -0.56
C GLU A 32 14.12 24.88 0.54
N SER A 33 13.80 24.52 1.79
CA SER A 33 14.73 24.57 2.93
C SER A 33 14.70 23.33 3.84
N THR A 34 13.91 22.30 3.53
CA THR A 34 13.79 21.09 4.36
C THR A 34 13.67 19.83 3.52
N LYS A 35 14.43 18.80 3.90
CA LYS A 35 14.25 17.43 3.41
C LYS A 35 13.46 16.63 4.41
N LYS A 36 12.35 16.03 3.97
CA LYS A 36 11.55 15.11 4.78
C LYS A 36 11.61 13.73 4.17
N GLU A 37 12.12 12.77 4.94
CA GLU A 37 12.13 11.37 4.55
C GLU A 37 10.90 10.68 5.15
N VAL A 38 10.13 9.98 4.31
CA VAL A 38 8.98 9.18 4.75
C VAL A 38 9.24 7.73 4.35
N LYS A 39 9.29 6.86 5.36
CA LYS A 39 9.50 5.42 5.16
C LYS A 39 8.18 4.75 4.78
N ILE A 40 8.22 3.93 3.75
CA ILE A 40 7.11 3.06 3.35
C ILE A 40 7.21 1.78 4.20
N THR A 41 6.17 1.54 4.99
CA THR A 41 6.12 0.40 5.93
C THR A 41 4.87 -0.46 5.74
N GLY A 42 3.87 0.04 5.02
CA GLY A 42 2.71 -0.72 4.58
C GLY A 42 2.55 -0.69 3.06
N ILE A 43 2.13 -1.82 2.50
CA ILE A 43 1.67 -1.93 1.12
C ILE A 43 0.24 -2.45 1.15
N ALA A 44 -0.64 -1.88 0.35
CA ALA A 44 -2.02 -2.33 0.23
C ALA A 44 -2.48 -2.37 -1.22
N ILE A 45 -3.36 -3.31 -1.54
CA ILE A 45 -4.09 -3.31 -2.80
C ILE A 45 -5.55 -3.03 -2.48
N ALA A 46 -6.09 -2.00 -3.12
CA ALA A 46 -7.44 -1.51 -2.92
C ALA A 46 -8.16 -1.31 -4.25
N LYS A 47 -9.48 -1.17 -4.19
CA LYS A 47 -10.32 -0.93 -5.36
C LYS A 47 -11.43 0.06 -5.02
N TYR A 48 -11.58 1.08 -5.87
CA TYR A 48 -12.74 1.96 -5.82
C TYR A 48 -13.98 1.23 -6.35
N GLU A 49 -15.15 1.54 -5.81
CA GLU A 49 -16.41 0.81 -6.06
C GLU A 49 -16.70 0.60 -7.55
N ASP A 50 -16.52 1.65 -8.37
CA ASP A 50 -16.79 1.63 -9.82
C ASP A 50 -15.53 1.57 -10.70
N ALA A 51 -14.35 1.35 -10.13
CA ALA A 51 -13.13 1.26 -10.94
C ALA A 51 -13.02 -0.09 -11.67
N GLU A 52 -12.46 -0.09 -12.87
CA GLU A 52 -12.20 -1.33 -13.60
C GLU A 52 -11.04 -2.11 -12.96
N GLY A 53 -9.99 -1.40 -12.55
CA GLY A 53 -8.76 -1.98 -11.99
C GLY A 53 -8.61 -1.90 -10.47
N PHE A 54 -7.35 -1.97 -10.05
CA PHE A 54 -6.88 -2.04 -8.67
C PHE A 54 -5.78 -1.01 -8.46
N ASN A 55 -5.71 -0.44 -7.26
CA ASN A 55 -4.62 0.45 -6.87
C ASN A 55 -3.71 -0.25 -5.89
N LEU A 56 -2.41 -0.20 -6.16
CA LEU A 56 -1.35 -0.55 -5.24
C LEU A 56 -0.92 0.72 -4.50
N PHE A 57 -1.18 0.77 -3.20
CA PHE A 57 -0.83 1.89 -2.34
C PHE A 57 0.43 1.57 -1.53
N SER A 58 1.35 2.54 -1.54
CA SER A 58 2.47 2.62 -0.62
C SER A 58 2.10 3.52 0.55
N CYS A 59 2.31 3.05 1.78
CA CYS A 59 1.82 3.71 2.99
C CYS A 59 2.90 3.88 4.06
N ASP A 60 2.78 4.96 4.83
CA ASP A 60 3.56 5.16 6.06
C ASP A 60 3.05 4.24 7.20
N LEU A 61 3.68 4.33 8.37
CA LEU A 61 3.33 3.51 9.55
C LEU A 61 1.90 3.79 10.07
N ASN A 62 1.33 4.92 9.69
CA ASN A 62 -0.01 5.36 10.09
C ASN A 62 -1.07 5.07 9.01
N TRP A 63 -0.72 4.31 7.97
CA TRP A 63 -1.57 4.07 6.79
C TRP A 63 -1.93 5.35 6.02
N GLN A 64 -1.11 6.41 6.10
CA GLN A 64 -1.20 7.52 5.17
C GLN A 64 -0.64 7.07 3.82
N VAL A 65 -1.41 7.25 2.75
CA VAL A 65 -0.97 6.93 1.39
C VAL A 65 0.10 7.94 0.98
N ILE A 66 1.26 7.41 0.59
CA ILE A 66 2.42 8.17 0.13
C ILE A 66 2.43 8.23 -1.40
N GLY A 67 2.02 7.14 -2.05
CA GLY A 67 1.91 7.03 -3.49
C GLY A 67 1.09 5.83 -3.92
N ASP A 68 0.53 5.92 -5.12
CA ASP A 68 -0.38 4.95 -5.70
C ASP A 68 -0.02 4.58 -7.14
N TYR A 69 -0.33 3.34 -7.49
CA TYR A 69 -0.14 2.81 -8.84
C TYR A 69 -1.39 2.04 -9.27
N PHE A 70 -1.89 2.32 -10.47
CA PHE A 70 -3.06 1.66 -11.03
C PHE A 70 -2.67 0.47 -11.91
N TYR A 71 -3.39 -0.63 -11.74
CA TYR A 71 -3.26 -1.85 -12.54
C TYR A 71 -4.61 -2.37 -12.96
N PHE A 72 -4.71 -2.95 -14.15
CA PHE A 72 -5.97 -3.50 -14.65
C PHE A 72 -6.35 -4.80 -13.94
N THR A 73 -5.36 -5.58 -13.48
CA THR A 73 -5.58 -6.85 -12.80
C THR A 73 -4.92 -6.90 -11.42
N LEU A 74 -5.52 -7.71 -10.54
CA LEU A 74 -4.95 -7.97 -9.21
C LEU A 74 -3.57 -8.63 -9.30
N VAL A 75 -3.34 -9.46 -10.32
CA VAL A 75 -2.06 -10.17 -10.53
C VAL A 75 -0.96 -9.17 -10.87
N GLU A 76 -1.21 -8.20 -11.74
CA GLU A 76 -0.23 -7.14 -12.06
C GLU A 76 0.13 -6.33 -10.82
N ALA A 77 -0.87 -5.94 -10.00
CA ALA A 77 -0.61 -5.22 -8.76
C ALA A 77 0.23 -6.03 -7.75
N ILE A 78 -0.02 -7.34 -7.66
CA ILE A 78 0.79 -8.24 -6.81
C ILE A 78 2.21 -8.36 -7.36
N ASN A 79 2.38 -8.52 -8.67
CA ASN A 79 3.70 -8.64 -9.29
C ASN A 79 4.52 -7.37 -9.07
N GLU A 80 3.91 -6.18 -9.23
CA GLU A 80 4.60 -4.93 -8.90
C GLU A 80 4.99 -4.87 -7.42
N ALA A 81 4.11 -5.25 -6.51
CA ALA A 81 4.44 -5.27 -5.09
C ALA A 81 5.65 -6.18 -4.79
N CYS A 82 5.76 -7.32 -5.48
CA CYS A 82 6.91 -8.20 -5.38
C CYS A 82 8.18 -7.57 -5.97
N ASP A 83 8.10 -7.06 -7.19
CA ASP A 83 9.27 -6.60 -7.96
C ASP A 83 9.76 -5.22 -7.52
N GLY A 84 8.84 -4.29 -7.28
CA GLY A 84 9.10 -2.89 -6.92
C GLY A 84 9.28 -2.66 -5.42
N PHE A 85 8.60 -3.42 -4.57
CA PHE A 85 8.62 -3.23 -3.12
C PHE A 85 9.19 -4.43 -2.34
N GLY A 86 9.50 -5.55 -3.01
CA GLY A 86 10.04 -6.74 -2.33
C GLY A 86 9.03 -7.47 -1.44
N VAL A 87 7.73 -7.23 -1.63
CA VAL A 87 6.67 -7.93 -0.89
C VAL A 87 6.67 -9.41 -1.25
N LYS A 88 6.59 -10.29 -0.26
CA LYS A 88 6.54 -11.74 -0.48
C LYS A 88 5.10 -12.23 -0.45
N SER A 89 4.84 -13.36 -1.10
CA SER A 89 3.51 -13.97 -1.12
C SER A 89 2.93 -14.24 0.27
N ASN A 90 3.77 -14.52 1.26
CA ASN A 90 3.36 -14.78 2.65
C ASN A 90 3.20 -13.50 3.50
N ASP A 91 3.52 -12.32 2.96
CA ASP A 91 3.36 -11.05 3.66
C ASP A 91 1.92 -10.52 3.54
N TRP A 92 1.17 -11.00 2.54
CA TRP A 92 -0.20 -10.60 2.28
C TRP A 92 -1.16 -11.11 3.35
N CYS A 93 -1.85 -10.16 3.98
CA CYS A 93 -3.03 -10.38 4.79
C CYS A 93 -4.26 -10.01 3.95
N LEU A 94 -5.27 -10.87 3.93
CA LEU A 94 -6.56 -10.58 3.32
C LEU A 94 -7.41 -9.77 4.31
N VAL A 95 -8.16 -8.79 3.81
CA VAL A 95 -9.20 -8.18 4.64
C VAL A 95 -10.32 -9.19 4.80
N ASP A 96 -10.53 -9.66 6.03
CA ASP A 96 -11.68 -10.52 6.33
C ASP A 96 -12.95 -9.81 5.89
N LYS A 97 -13.77 -10.50 5.08
CA LYS A 97 -15.13 -10.05 4.83
C LYS A 97 -15.85 -10.09 6.17
N GLN A 98 -15.94 -8.95 6.86
CA GLN A 98 -16.87 -8.81 7.97
C GLN A 98 -18.24 -9.20 7.42
N SER A 99 -18.73 -10.34 7.92
CA SER A 99 -19.98 -10.98 7.53
C SER A 99 -21.17 -10.22 8.09
#